data_AF-A0A0Q5L956-F1
#
_entry.id   AF-A0A0Q5L956-F1
#
_cell.length_a   1.000
_cell.length_b   1.000
_cell.length_c   1.000
_cell.angle_alpha   90.00
_cell.angle_beta   90.00
_cell.angle_gamma   90.00
#
_symmetry.space_group_name_H-M   'P 1'
#
loop_
_entity.id
_entity.type
_entity.pdbx_description
1 polymer ?
#
loop_
_entity_poly.entity_id
_entity_poly.type
_entity_poly.pdbx_seq_one_letter_code
_entity_poly.pdbx_strand_id
1 'polypeptide(L)'
;MSQPEIAPQAPALVEKKNMSLLIRGAIWIAIGALIAAALVCVVWVLIGDQDGLIGRAFLTILLLAAFAGIAILEAGLAPNRPDWLALSSMVTWIVALLVGAVKIWLPEDDQYFTGAERFFQLLLVVGILQLALLHVRLFTPAAQRHVTTFTRIIYFATIAFLAGLVGMLVFFLTFPHTFEYGELYWRIVVALTILAAVGTTLIPLLNALFAPRKPAAAAVAGHGIAAAPAWPSYADGVTPLPVLPDGSPDWNAYYTGYPSVQPQPQPQPQQPQQQAALPVASAPQPFQTAPFPVAPEPYAQGHPVPPVPQAPDAPAAYPPAPPYPPQ
;
A
#
# COMPACT_ATOMS: atom_id res chain seq x y z
N MET A 1 -27.58 58.89 -32.56
CA MET A 1 -26.24 59.16 -31.98
C MET A 1 -25.98 58.09 -30.92
N SER A 2 -24.77 57.58 -30.93
CA SER A 2 -24.24 56.34 -30.36
C SER A 2 -24.47 56.19 -28.85
N GLN A 3 -25.04 55.07 -28.45
CA GLN A 3 -25.02 54.58 -27.07
C GLN A 3 -23.77 53.70 -26.92
N PRO A 4 -22.90 53.91 -25.91
CA PRO A 4 -21.71 53.10 -25.74
C PRO A 4 -22.09 51.71 -25.27
N GLU A 5 -21.60 50.72 -26.00
CA GLU A 5 -21.65 49.30 -25.68
C GLU A 5 -20.94 49.05 -24.35
N ILE A 6 -21.69 48.75 -23.29
CA ILE A 6 -21.13 48.28 -22.02
C ILE A 6 -20.76 46.82 -22.25
N ALA A 7 -19.51 46.59 -22.66
CA ALA A 7 -18.94 45.27 -22.76
C ALA A 7 -18.97 44.57 -21.38
N PRO A 8 -19.50 43.34 -21.28
CA PRO A 8 -19.40 42.55 -20.06
C PRO A 8 -17.92 42.19 -19.80
N GLN A 9 -17.33 42.88 -18.82
CA GLN A 9 -15.95 42.64 -18.41
C GLN A 9 -15.81 41.22 -17.83
N ALA A 10 -14.95 40.43 -18.44
CA ALA A 10 -14.87 38.99 -18.24
C ALA A 10 -14.60 38.58 -16.76
N PRO A 11 -15.39 37.66 -16.18
CA PRO A 11 -15.27 37.22 -14.79
C PRO A 11 -13.89 36.61 -14.46
N ALA A 12 -13.19 36.06 -15.46
CA ALA A 12 -11.87 35.46 -15.31
C ALA A 12 -10.76 36.46 -14.89
N LEU A 13 -10.86 37.74 -15.25
CA LEU A 13 -9.88 38.76 -14.83
C LEU A 13 -10.08 39.19 -13.38
N VAL A 14 -11.34 39.22 -12.93
CA VAL A 14 -11.72 39.54 -11.54
C VAL A 14 -11.27 38.41 -10.62
N GLU A 15 -11.49 37.15 -11.01
CA GLU A 15 -11.07 35.98 -10.25
C GLU A 15 -9.54 35.87 -10.10
N LYS A 16 -8.78 36.10 -11.19
CA LYS A 16 -7.31 36.10 -11.15
C LYS A 16 -6.74 37.21 -10.27
N LYS A 17 -7.37 38.39 -10.26
CA LYS A 17 -6.99 39.51 -9.39
C LYS A 17 -7.27 39.20 -7.92
N ASN A 18 -8.42 38.61 -7.62
CA ASN A 18 -8.79 38.22 -6.26
C ASN A 18 -7.87 37.12 -5.70
N MET A 19 -7.46 36.16 -6.52
CA MET A 19 -6.52 35.11 -6.10
C MET A 19 -5.13 35.67 -5.77
N SER A 20 -4.64 36.67 -6.52
CA SER A 20 -3.40 37.40 -6.21
C SER A 20 -3.51 38.21 -4.91
N LEU A 21 -4.67 38.81 -4.64
CA LEU A 21 -4.95 39.52 -3.38
C LEU A 21 -5.03 38.56 -2.18
N LEU A 22 -5.62 37.38 -2.34
CA LEU A 22 -5.68 36.34 -1.30
C LEU A 22 -4.28 35.78 -0.99
N ILE A 23 -3.45 35.54 -2.01
CA ILE A 23 -2.07 35.07 -1.81
C ILE A 23 -1.24 36.15 -1.10
N ARG A 24 -1.36 37.42 -1.50
CA ARG A 24 -0.69 38.54 -0.83
C ARG A 24 -1.19 38.71 0.60
N GLY A 25 -2.50 38.56 0.83
CA GLY A 25 -3.11 38.60 2.15
C GLY A 25 -2.62 37.46 3.05
N ALA A 26 -2.56 36.24 2.52
CA ALA A 26 -2.04 35.07 3.22
C ALA A 26 -0.56 35.24 3.61
N ILE A 27 0.26 35.83 2.74
CA ILE A 27 1.66 36.17 3.05
C ILE A 27 1.74 37.18 4.20
N TRP A 28 0.93 38.24 4.18
CA TRP A 28 0.91 39.23 5.25
C TRP A 28 0.43 38.65 6.59
N ILE A 29 -0.58 37.78 6.55
CA ILE A 29 -1.08 37.07 7.74
C ILE A 29 0.01 36.11 8.29
N ALA A 30 0.72 35.40 7.42
CA ALA A 30 1.80 34.51 7.83
C ALA A 30 2.95 35.28 8.49
N ILE A 31 3.36 36.41 7.92
CA ILE A 31 4.39 37.29 8.51
C ILE A 31 3.91 37.85 9.86
N GLY A 32 2.66 38.30 9.94
CA GLY A 32 2.06 38.80 11.18
C GLY A 32 1.99 37.74 12.28
N ALA A 33 1.59 36.51 11.95
CA ALA A 33 1.56 35.39 12.87
C ALA A 33 2.96 35.02 13.37
N LEU A 34 3.97 35.07 12.49
CA LEU A 34 5.37 34.79 12.84
C LEU A 34 5.92 35.84 13.82
N ILE A 35 5.64 37.12 13.58
CA ILE A 35 6.03 38.22 14.49
C ILE A 35 5.30 38.09 15.83
N ALA A 36 4.00 37.80 15.82
CA ALA A 36 3.22 37.62 17.05
C ALA A 36 3.75 36.43 17.88
N ALA A 37 4.07 35.30 17.24
CA ALA A 37 4.68 34.16 17.91
C ALA A 37 6.03 34.50 18.55
N ALA A 38 6.87 35.28 17.87
CA ALA A 38 8.15 35.75 18.42
C ALA A 38 7.94 36.67 19.63
N LEU A 39 6.97 37.59 19.57
CA LEU A 39 6.65 38.47 20.69
C LEU A 39 6.09 37.70 21.89
N VAL A 40 5.23 36.72 21.66
CA VAL A 40 4.74 35.82 22.73
C VAL A 40 5.93 35.13 23.40
N CYS A 41 6.89 34.60 22.63
CA CYS A 41 8.13 34.00 23.15
C CYS A 41 8.91 34.98 24.04
N VAL A 42 9.12 36.22 23.59
CA VAL A 42 9.89 37.23 24.34
C VAL A 42 9.19 37.63 25.63
N VAL A 43 7.88 37.91 25.58
CA VAL A 43 7.06 38.28 26.75
C VAL A 43 7.08 37.17 27.79
N TRP A 44 7.06 35.92 27.34
CA TRP A 44 7.11 34.75 28.19
C TRP A 44 8.41 34.61 28.97
N VAL A 45 9.54 34.83 28.31
CA VAL A 45 10.87 34.81 28.93
C VAL A 45 10.97 35.89 30.03
N LEU A 46 10.23 36.99 29.90
CA LEU A 46 10.30 38.12 30.84
C LEU A 46 9.34 38.01 32.03
N ILE A 47 8.33 37.15 32.00
CA ILE A 47 7.23 37.13 32.99
C ILE A 47 7.15 35.81 33.81
N GLY A 48 7.82 34.74 33.38
CA GLY A 48 7.68 33.39 33.98
C GLY A 48 8.33 33.20 35.36
N ASP A 49 7.74 33.75 36.42
CA ASP A 49 8.20 33.63 37.82
C ASP A 49 7.41 32.56 38.64
N GLN A 50 6.44 31.86 38.05
CA GLN A 50 5.69 30.80 38.75
C GLN A 50 6.11 29.40 38.31
N ASP A 51 7.14 28.86 38.96
CA ASP A 51 7.54 27.43 38.99
C ASP A 51 7.47 26.67 37.64
N GLY A 52 7.69 27.36 36.52
CA GLY A 52 7.58 26.78 35.18
C GLY A 52 6.19 26.22 34.81
N LEU A 53 5.12 26.48 35.57
CA LEU A 53 3.80 25.91 35.32
C LEU A 53 3.14 26.50 34.08
N ILE A 54 3.24 27.83 33.93
CA ILE A 54 2.93 28.54 32.68
C ILE A 54 3.77 27.92 31.55
N GLY A 55 5.08 27.74 31.79
CA GLY A 55 6.09 26.99 31.02
C GLY A 55 5.57 25.73 30.32
N ARG A 56 5.09 24.82 31.13
CA ARG A 56 4.62 23.50 30.73
C ARG A 56 3.29 23.54 29.97
N ALA A 57 2.38 24.43 30.37
CA ALA A 57 1.08 24.56 29.72
C ALA A 57 1.22 25.00 28.24
N PHE A 58 2.06 25.99 27.96
CA PHE A 58 2.30 26.42 26.57
C PHE A 58 3.05 25.38 25.75
N LEU A 59 4.06 24.69 26.32
CA LEU A 59 4.76 23.62 25.61
C LEU A 59 3.79 22.51 25.21
N THR A 60 2.78 22.23 26.05
CA THR A 60 1.70 21.29 25.72
C THR A 60 0.87 21.78 24.53
N ILE A 61 0.51 23.07 24.49
CA ILE A 61 -0.20 23.67 23.34
C ILE A 61 0.64 23.58 22.06
N LEU A 62 1.93 23.92 22.15
CA LEU A 62 2.87 23.85 21.02
C LEU A 62 3.02 22.39 20.53
N LEU A 63 3.15 21.43 21.43
CA LEU A 63 3.21 20.01 21.12
C LEU A 63 1.95 19.55 20.37
N LEU A 64 0.77 19.91 20.86
CA LEU A 64 -0.51 19.59 20.20
C LEU A 64 -0.64 20.26 18.84
N ALA A 65 -0.21 21.52 18.70
CA ALA A 65 -0.23 22.24 17.43
C ALA A 65 0.73 21.62 16.40
N ALA A 66 1.94 21.24 16.81
CA ALA A 66 2.91 20.56 15.96
C ALA A 66 2.37 19.20 15.48
N PHE A 67 1.79 18.41 16.39
CA PHE A 67 1.14 17.15 16.02
C PHE A 67 -0.02 17.36 15.05
N ALA A 68 -0.91 18.33 15.31
CA ALA A 68 -2.04 18.62 14.43
C ALA A 68 -1.57 19.03 13.04
N GLY A 69 -0.52 19.86 12.96
CA GLY A 69 0.10 20.25 11.70
C GLY A 69 0.64 19.04 10.91
N ILE A 70 1.32 18.11 11.60
CA ILE A 70 1.85 16.91 10.95
C ILE A 70 0.73 15.95 10.53
N ALA A 71 -0.31 15.78 11.35
CA ALA A 71 -1.47 14.95 11.02
C ALA A 71 -2.19 15.47 9.76
N ILE A 72 -2.34 16.80 9.63
CA ILE A 72 -2.90 17.43 8.43
C ILE A 72 -1.98 17.22 7.22
N LEU A 73 -0.67 17.39 7.39
CA LEU A 73 0.31 17.15 6.32
C LEU A 73 0.25 15.69 5.83
N GLU A 74 0.14 14.74 6.76
CA GLU A 74 0.05 13.32 6.41
C GLU A 74 -1.27 12.98 5.72
N ALA A 75 -2.39 13.55 6.17
CA ALA A 75 -3.70 13.41 5.52
C ALA A 75 -3.70 13.95 4.09
N GLY A 76 -2.98 15.06 3.83
CA GLY A 76 -2.84 15.63 2.49
C GLY A 76 -2.00 14.78 1.52
N LEU A 77 -1.10 13.94 2.03
CA LEU A 77 -0.23 13.04 1.24
C LEU A 77 -0.89 11.67 0.93
N ALA A 78 -2.16 11.48 1.32
CA ALA A 78 -2.80 10.17 1.42
C ALA A 78 -3.82 9.76 0.31
N PRO A 79 -3.81 10.21 -0.96
CA PRO A 79 -4.81 9.71 -1.91
C PRO A 79 -4.80 8.20 -2.20
N ASN A 80 -3.78 7.41 -1.80
CA ASN A 80 -3.66 5.99 -2.16
C ASN A 80 -2.86 5.11 -1.15
N ARG A 81 -2.94 5.35 0.17
CA ARG A 81 -2.21 4.51 1.16
C ARG A 81 -3.09 3.37 1.70
N PRO A 82 -2.53 2.18 1.98
CA PRO A 82 -3.27 1.09 2.61
C PRO A 82 -3.64 1.47 4.06
N ASP A 83 -4.89 1.22 4.46
CA ASP A 83 -5.49 1.66 5.73
C ASP A 83 -4.67 1.24 6.97
N TRP A 84 -4.03 0.07 6.94
CA TRP A 84 -3.20 -0.40 8.05
C TRP A 84 -1.94 0.46 8.29
N LEU A 85 -1.36 1.06 7.24
CA LEU A 85 -0.25 2.00 7.40
C LEU A 85 -0.72 3.34 7.96
N ALA A 86 -1.93 3.79 7.60
CA ALA A 86 -2.53 4.99 8.19
C ALA A 86 -2.79 4.78 9.68
N LEU A 87 -3.35 3.63 10.07
CA LEU A 87 -3.54 3.26 11.48
C LEU A 87 -2.21 3.22 12.25
N SER A 88 -1.18 2.57 11.68
CA SER A 88 0.14 2.47 12.31
C SER A 88 0.81 3.84 12.48
N SER A 89 0.66 4.73 11.51
CA SER A 89 1.15 6.10 11.60
C SER A 89 0.41 6.89 12.68
N MET A 90 -0.92 6.78 12.72
CA MET A 90 -1.73 7.43 13.76
C MET A 90 -1.32 6.96 15.16
N VAL A 91 -1.15 5.65 15.37
CA VAL A 91 -0.67 5.10 16.66
C VAL A 91 0.70 5.66 17.02
N THR A 92 1.62 5.70 16.05
CA THR A 92 2.97 6.25 16.23
C THR A 92 2.92 7.72 16.69
N TRP A 93 2.11 8.53 16.04
CA TRP A 93 1.96 9.93 16.42
C TRP A 93 1.31 10.10 17.80
N ILE A 94 0.34 9.25 18.16
CA ILE A 94 -0.25 9.24 19.50
C ILE A 94 0.82 8.90 20.55
N VAL A 95 1.67 7.89 20.30
CA VAL A 95 2.77 7.54 21.20
C VAL A 95 3.75 8.73 21.35
N ALA A 96 4.11 9.39 20.26
CA ALA A 96 4.98 10.57 20.30
C ALA A 96 4.37 11.72 21.13
N LEU A 97 3.05 11.95 21.02
CA LEU A 97 2.34 12.91 21.86
C LEU A 97 2.37 12.54 23.33
N LEU A 98 2.09 11.28 23.66
CA LEU A 98 2.09 10.80 25.05
C LEU A 98 3.48 10.96 25.66
N VAL A 99 4.53 10.58 24.95
CA VAL A 99 5.91 10.77 25.39
C VAL A 99 6.20 12.26 25.59
N GLY A 100 5.87 13.11 24.60
CA GLY A 100 6.06 14.55 24.72
C GLY A 100 5.35 15.15 25.93
N ALA A 101 4.10 14.77 26.18
CA ALA A 101 3.33 15.19 27.34
C ALA A 101 4.01 14.74 28.64
N VAL A 102 4.41 13.47 28.74
CA VAL A 102 5.14 12.96 29.92
C VAL A 102 6.41 13.77 30.17
N LYS A 103 7.21 14.06 29.13
CA LYS A 103 8.46 14.83 29.29
C LYS A 103 8.26 16.28 29.70
N ILE A 104 7.15 16.90 29.30
CA ILE A 104 6.81 18.27 29.70
C ILE A 104 6.45 18.32 31.19
N TRP A 105 5.74 17.30 31.67
CA TRP A 105 5.19 17.29 33.04
C TRP A 105 6.10 16.64 34.07
N LEU A 106 7.14 15.91 33.66
CA LEU A 106 8.12 15.32 34.56
C LEU A 106 8.89 16.44 35.32
N PRO A 107 9.04 16.35 36.66
CA PRO A 107 9.83 17.31 37.44
C PRO A 107 11.24 17.50 36.88
N GLU A 108 11.76 18.71 36.94
CA GLU A 108 13.14 19.03 36.54
C GLU A 108 13.97 19.11 37.82
N ASP A 109 14.86 18.15 38.02
CA ASP A 109 15.65 18.08 39.25
C ASP A 109 16.93 18.96 39.16
N ASP A 110 17.36 19.35 37.95
CA ASP A 110 18.62 20.09 37.72
C ASP A 110 18.46 21.30 36.78
N GLN A 111 19.11 22.41 37.18
CA GLN A 111 18.82 23.78 36.71
C GLN A 111 19.50 24.27 35.43
N TYR A 112 20.40 23.52 34.77
CA TYR A 112 21.27 24.15 33.74
C TYR A 112 21.21 23.59 32.30
N PHE A 113 20.71 22.38 32.03
CA PHE A 113 20.74 21.81 30.66
C PHE A 113 19.58 20.86 30.26
N THR A 114 18.53 20.73 31.07
CA THR A 114 17.49 19.69 30.93
C THR A 114 16.53 19.87 29.74
N GLY A 115 16.21 21.12 29.34
CA GLY A 115 15.21 21.37 28.29
C GLY A 115 15.63 20.89 26.90
N ALA A 116 16.87 21.20 26.49
CA ALA A 116 17.41 20.79 25.18
C ALA A 116 17.57 19.27 25.09
N GLU A 117 18.06 18.63 26.15
CA GLU A 117 18.18 17.18 26.23
C GLU A 117 16.81 16.50 26.07
N ARG A 118 15.79 16.94 26.80
CA ARG A 118 14.43 16.40 26.69
C ARG A 118 13.86 16.56 25.29
N PHE A 119 14.13 17.69 24.64
CA PHE A 119 13.75 17.94 23.26
C PHE A 119 14.46 17.00 22.28
N PHE A 120 15.79 16.82 22.40
CA PHE A 120 16.53 15.87 21.56
C PHE A 120 16.10 14.42 21.79
N GLN A 121 15.79 14.04 23.02
CA GLN A 121 15.24 12.73 23.34
C GLN A 121 13.85 12.53 22.71
N LEU A 122 12.99 13.56 22.71
CA LEU A 122 11.71 13.52 21.99
C LEU A 122 11.93 13.37 20.48
N LEU A 123 12.87 14.11 19.90
CA LEU A 123 13.25 13.96 18.49
C LEU A 123 13.78 12.56 18.18
N LEU A 124 14.57 11.96 19.06
CA LEU A 124 15.04 10.57 18.92
C LEU A 124 13.89 9.57 19.00
N VAL A 125 12.94 9.75 19.91
CA VAL A 125 11.72 8.91 19.99
C VAL A 125 10.94 8.99 18.68
N VAL A 126 10.68 10.20 18.18
CA VAL A 126 10.02 10.38 16.88
C VAL A 126 10.85 9.72 15.79
N GLY A 127 12.17 9.93 15.75
CA GLY A 127 13.07 9.32 14.78
C GLY A 127 13.02 7.79 14.77
N ILE A 128 13.04 7.15 15.95
CA ILE A 128 12.96 5.68 16.10
C ILE A 128 11.60 5.18 15.64
N LEU A 129 10.52 5.84 16.02
CA LEU A 129 9.18 5.48 15.59
C LEU A 129 9.01 5.61 14.06
N GLN A 130 9.53 6.68 13.46
CA GLN A 130 9.53 6.87 12.01
C GLN A 130 10.43 5.85 11.30
N LEU A 131 11.58 5.51 11.86
CA LEU A 131 12.45 4.44 11.34
C LEU A 131 11.73 3.09 11.37
N ALA A 132 10.97 2.80 12.42
CA ALA A 132 10.16 1.59 12.52
C ALA A 132 9.04 1.56 11.48
N LEU A 133 8.31 2.66 11.29
CA LEU A 133 7.30 2.75 10.22
C LEU A 133 7.92 2.60 8.83
N LEU A 134 9.07 3.25 8.59
CA LEU A 134 9.82 3.11 7.35
C LEU A 134 10.23 1.67 7.11
N HIS A 135 10.69 0.99 8.16
CA HIS A 135 11.07 -0.41 8.12
C HIS A 135 9.89 -1.30 7.72
N VAL A 136 8.76 -1.17 8.40
CA VAL A 136 7.52 -1.91 8.09
C VAL A 136 7.08 -1.64 6.65
N ARG A 137 7.15 -0.37 6.21
CA ARG A 137 6.78 0.05 4.86
C ARG A 137 7.68 -0.56 3.77
N LEU A 138 8.98 -0.65 4.02
CA LEU A 138 9.94 -1.23 3.06
C LEU A 138 9.91 -2.76 3.07
N PHE A 139 9.70 -3.36 4.24
CA PHE A 139 9.76 -4.81 4.44
C PHE A 139 8.50 -5.54 3.98
N THR A 140 7.32 -4.93 4.17
CA THR A 140 6.02 -5.57 3.82
C THR A 140 5.92 -5.93 2.33
N PRO A 141 6.25 -5.05 1.36
CA PRO A 141 6.24 -5.40 -0.05
C PRO A 141 7.23 -6.52 -0.40
N ALA A 142 8.38 -6.61 0.29
CA ALA A 142 9.35 -7.68 0.07
C ALA A 142 8.80 -9.03 0.56
N ALA A 143 8.16 -9.06 1.72
CA ALA A 143 7.57 -10.28 2.29
C ALA A 143 6.40 -10.84 1.46
N GLN A 144 5.68 -9.97 0.75
CA GLN A 144 4.51 -10.37 -0.06
C GLN A 144 4.86 -10.97 -1.43
N ARG A 145 6.12 -10.90 -1.90
CA ARG A 145 6.49 -11.42 -3.24
C ARG A 145 6.38 -12.95 -3.34
N HIS A 146 6.82 -13.69 -2.32
CA HIS A 146 6.73 -15.15 -2.26
C HIS A 146 6.21 -15.57 -0.89
N VAL A 147 4.89 -15.76 -0.81
CA VAL A 147 4.20 -16.06 0.44
C VAL A 147 4.22 -17.57 0.68
N THR A 148 5.15 -18.02 1.52
CA THR A 148 5.15 -19.37 2.11
C THR A 148 4.86 -19.29 3.60
N THR A 149 4.47 -20.40 4.23
CA THR A 149 4.29 -20.47 5.69
C THR A 149 5.58 -20.05 6.43
N PHE A 150 6.73 -20.45 5.90
CA PHE A 150 8.03 -20.08 6.45
C PHE A 150 8.30 -18.57 6.38
N THR A 151 8.12 -17.94 5.21
CA THR A 151 8.28 -16.49 5.06
C THR A 151 7.30 -15.71 5.93
N ARG A 152 6.06 -16.23 6.10
CA ARG A 152 5.03 -15.61 6.94
C ARG A 152 5.42 -15.63 8.43
N ILE A 153 5.97 -16.74 8.92
CA ILE A 153 6.47 -16.84 10.31
C ILE A 153 7.60 -15.85 10.54
N ILE A 154 8.59 -15.80 9.62
CA ILE A 154 9.72 -14.86 9.71
C ILE A 154 9.22 -13.41 9.71
N TYR A 155 8.25 -13.09 8.86
CA TYR A 155 7.66 -11.75 8.79
C TYR A 155 7.07 -11.33 10.14
N PHE A 156 6.16 -12.14 10.71
CA PHE A 156 5.55 -11.80 12.00
C PHE A 156 6.55 -11.78 13.16
N ALA A 157 7.53 -12.70 13.17
CA ALA A 157 8.58 -12.73 14.18
C ALA A 157 9.46 -11.46 14.10
N THR A 158 9.86 -11.03 12.91
CA THR A 158 10.65 -9.81 12.69
C THR A 158 9.89 -8.57 13.14
N ILE A 159 8.60 -8.47 12.81
CA ILE A 159 7.74 -7.37 13.24
C ILE A 159 7.61 -7.35 14.77
N ALA A 160 7.46 -8.52 15.41
CA ALA A 160 7.37 -8.62 16.87
C ALA A 160 8.69 -8.20 17.55
N PHE A 161 9.83 -8.64 17.04
CA PHE A 161 11.15 -8.24 17.56
C PHE A 161 11.39 -6.74 17.39
N LEU A 162 11.01 -6.17 16.23
CA LEU A 162 11.07 -4.74 16.00
C LEU A 162 10.17 -3.97 16.97
N ALA A 163 8.92 -4.41 17.16
CA ALA A 163 7.99 -3.76 18.08
C ALA A 163 8.51 -3.79 19.52
N GLY A 164 9.07 -4.92 19.96
CA GLY A 164 9.72 -5.05 21.27
C GLY A 164 10.93 -4.11 21.40
N LEU A 165 11.80 -4.05 20.38
CA LEU A 165 12.96 -3.16 20.34
C LEU A 165 12.56 -1.68 20.46
N VAL A 166 11.59 -1.26 19.64
CA VAL A 166 11.05 0.11 19.66
C VAL A 166 10.43 0.42 21.03
N GLY A 167 9.63 -0.50 21.58
CA GLY A 167 9.03 -0.34 22.90
C GLY A 167 10.07 -0.12 23.99
N MET A 168 11.13 -0.92 24.01
CA MET A 168 12.24 -0.75 24.96
C MET A 168 12.96 0.59 24.74
N LEU A 169 13.36 0.92 23.51
CA LEU A 169 14.09 2.18 23.26
C LEU A 169 13.24 3.41 23.60
N VAL A 170 11.95 3.41 23.26
CA VAL A 170 11.03 4.50 23.62
C VAL A 170 10.86 4.59 25.13
N PHE A 171 10.74 3.46 25.84
CA PHE A 171 10.66 3.43 27.30
C PHE A 171 11.90 4.05 27.95
N PHE A 172 13.10 3.61 27.53
CA PHE A 172 14.37 4.16 28.01
C PHE A 172 14.47 5.67 27.78
N LEU A 173 14.12 6.15 26.58
CA LEU A 173 14.17 7.58 26.24
C LEU A 173 13.09 8.41 26.96
N THR A 174 11.99 7.79 27.37
CA THR A 174 10.93 8.46 28.14
C THR A 174 11.39 8.65 29.58
N PHE A 175 12.04 7.65 30.17
CA PHE A 175 12.43 7.63 31.58
C PHE A 175 13.94 7.32 31.78
N PRO A 176 14.86 8.13 31.24
CA PRO A 176 16.28 7.78 31.21
C PRO A 176 16.94 7.72 32.60
N HIS A 177 16.44 8.53 33.54
CA HIS A 177 17.02 8.66 34.89
C HIS A 177 16.09 8.16 36.00
N THR A 178 14.87 7.76 35.67
CA THR A 178 13.89 7.30 36.67
C THR A 178 14.13 5.85 37.08
N PHE A 179 14.77 5.06 36.22
CA PHE A 179 15.04 3.64 36.44
C PHE A 179 16.52 3.34 36.23
N GLU A 180 17.04 2.39 37.00
CA GLU A 180 18.38 1.84 36.78
C GLU A 180 18.31 0.74 35.71
N TYR A 181 18.84 1.03 34.52
CA TYR A 181 18.90 0.08 33.41
C TYR A 181 20.13 -0.81 33.56
N GLY A 182 19.94 -1.97 34.16
CA GLY A 182 21.00 -2.97 34.31
C GLY A 182 21.49 -3.54 32.98
N GLU A 183 22.64 -4.21 33.01
CA GLU A 183 23.29 -4.85 31.86
C GLU A 183 22.35 -5.80 31.07
N LEU A 184 21.45 -6.51 31.75
CA LEU A 184 20.47 -7.39 31.10
C LEU A 184 19.56 -6.63 30.12
N TYR A 185 19.15 -5.41 30.48
CA TYR A 185 18.29 -4.58 29.64
C TYR A 185 18.96 -4.29 28.29
N TRP A 186 20.20 -3.81 28.33
CA TRP A 186 20.96 -3.50 27.13
C TRP A 186 21.30 -4.75 26.31
N ARG A 187 21.53 -5.89 26.95
CA ARG A 187 21.69 -7.16 26.24
C ARG A 187 20.46 -7.56 25.46
N ILE A 188 19.26 -7.38 26.03
CA ILE A 188 18.01 -7.66 25.33
C ILE A 188 17.84 -6.69 24.15
N VAL A 189 18.08 -5.40 24.34
CA VAL A 189 18.02 -4.39 23.24
C VAL A 189 18.97 -4.78 22.11
N VAL A 190 20.22 -5.11 22.42
CA VAL A 190 21.22 -5.53 21.42
C VAL A 190 20.79 -6.83 20.72
N ALA A 191 20.33 -7.83 21.48
CA ALA A 191 19.85 -9.09 20.91
C ALA A 191 18.67 -8.89 19.96
N LEU A 192 17.68 -8.08 20.36
CA LEU A 192 16.54 -7.73 19.50
C LEU A 192 16.96 -6.95 18.26
N THR A 193 17.95 -6.06 18.40
CA THR A 193 18.50 -5.30 17.26
C THR A 193 19.15 -6.24 16.24
N ILE A 194 19.95 -7.21 16.70
CA ILE A 194 20.59 -8.20 15.81
C ILE A 194 19.52 -9.09 15.18
N LEU A 195 18.56 -9.60 15.95
CA LEU A 195 17.47 -10.44 15.44
C LEU A 195 16.62 -9.71 14.39
N ALA A 196 16.30 -8.44 14.63
CA ALA A 196 15.59 -7.61 13.67
C ALA A 196 16.43 -7.40 12.40
N ALA A 197 17.71 -7.06 12.52
CA ALA A 197 18.61 -6.90 11.38
C ALA A 197 18.72 -8.19 10.54
N VAL A 198 18.85 -9.34 11.18
CA VAL A 198 18.89 -10.65 10.51
C VAL A 198 17.54 -10.98 9.84
N GLY A 199 16.42 -10.77 10.52
CA GLY A 199 15.08 -10.99 9.94
C GLY A 199 14.84 -10.11 8.70
N THR A 200 15.37 -8.88 8.73
CA THR A 200 15.30 -7.93 7.62
C THR A 200 16.04 -8.41 6.37
N THR A 201 17.23 -8.97 6.54
CA THR A 201 18.08 -9.41 5.42
C THR A 201 17.65 -10.75 4.86
N LEU A 202 17.05 -11.61 5.69
CA LEU A 202 16.66 -12.96 5.31
C LEU A 202 15.58 -12.98 4.21
N ILE A 203 14.54 -12.16 4.30
CA ILE A 203 13.45 -12.16 3.31
C ILE A 203 13.92 -11.77 1.90
N PRO A 204 14.70 -10.69 1.69
CA PRO A 204 15.29 -10.38 0.39
C PRO A 204 16.17 -11.49 -0.18
N LEU A 205 16.98 -12.15 0.66
CA LEU A 205 17.83 -13.27 0.26
C LEU A 205 17.00 -14.48 -0.18
N LEU A 206 15.98 -14.84 0.59
CA LEU A 206 15.05 -15.92 0.22
C LEU A 206 14.32 -15.57 -1.08
N ASN A 207 13.85 -14.33 -1.23
CA ASN A 207 13.26 -13.87 -2.49
C ASN A 207 14.24 -13.95 -3.65
N ALA A 208 15.53 -13.63 -3.47
CA ALA A 208 16.52 -13.71 -4.53
C ALA A 208 16.81 -15.17 -4.93
N LEU A 209 16.79 -16.08 -3.96
CA LEU A 209 17.01 -17.51 -4.18
C LEU A 209 15.80 -18.20 -4.84
N PHE A 210 14.59 -17.81 -4.44
CA PHE A 210 13.34 -18.43 -4.91
C PHE A 210 12.60 -17.63 -5.98
N ALA A 211 13.08 -16.45 -6.37
CA ALA A 211 12.49 -15.73 -7.48
C ALA A 211 12.58 -16.59 -8.74
N PRO A 212 11.44 -16.89 -9.41
CA PRO A 212 11.45 -17.43 -10.75
C PRO A 212 12.35 -16.51 -11.54
N ARG A 213 13.42 -17.04 -12.16
CA ARG A 213 14.14 -16.30 -13.19
C ARG A 213 13.07 -15.90 -14.17
N LYS A 214 12.66 -14.63 -14.12
CA LYS A 214 11.78 -14.05 -15.13
C LYS A 214 12.47 -14.46 -16.42
N PRO A 215 11.82 -15.22 -17.33
CA PRO A 215 12.40 -15.48 -18.63
C PRO A 215 12.77 -14.10 -19.12
N ALA A 216 14.07 -13.83 -19.21
CA ALA A 216 14.53 -12.61 -19.83
C ALA A 216 13.89 -12.71 -21.20
N ALA A 217 12.88 -11.89 -21.45
CA ALA A 217 12.32 -11.76 -22.78
C ALA A 217 13.48 -11.26 -23.63
N ALA A 218 14.17 -12.19 -24.28
CA ALA A 218 15.03 -11.97 -25.42
C ALA A 218 15.99 -10.75 -25.36
N ALA A 219 16.45 -10.34 -24.19
CA ALA A 219 17.57 -9.43 -24.07
C ALA A 219 18.82 -10.31 -24.01
N VAL A 220 19.51 -10.39 -25.15
CA VAL A 220 20.57 -11.34 -25.51
C VAL A 220 20.02 -12.68 -26.02
N ALA A 221 19.41 -12.63 -27.20
CA ALA A 221 19.60 -13.68 -28.19
C ALA A 221 21.12 -13.83 -28.47
N GLY A 222 21.77 -14.62 -27.63
CA GLY A 222 23.11 -15.13 -27.80
C GLY A 222 23.07 -16.56 -27.28
N HIS A 223 23.08 -17.51 -28.21
CA HIS A 223 23.10 -18.98 -28.02
C HIS A 223 21.73 -19.65 -27.85
N GLY A 224 21.02 -19.76 -28.99
CA GLY A 224 20.50 -21.04 -29.49
C GLY A 224 19.45 -21.78 -28.67
N ILE A 225 18.25 -21.21 -28.51
CA ILE A 225 17.01 -21.99 -28.41
C ILE A 225 15.96 -21.28 -29.27
N ALA A 226 15.45 -21.97 -30.29
CA ALA A 226 14.57 -21.43 -31.32
C ALA A 226 13.23 -20.96 -30.72
N ALA A 227 13.04 -19.64 -30.66
CA ALA A 227 11.71 -19.06 -30.67
C ALA A 227 11.04 -19.42 -32.01
N ALA A 228 9.76 -19.82 -31.97
CA ALA A 228 9.00 -20.04 -33.20
C ALA A 228 9.08 -18.77 -34.08
N PRO A 229 9.38 -18.90 -35.38
CA PRO A 229 9.61 -17.74 -36.24
C PRO A 229 8.33 -16.90 -36.31
N ALA A 230 8.41 -15.67 -35.82
CA ALA A 230 7.36 -14.68 -36.04
C ALA A 230 7.23 -14.45 -37.55
N TRP A 231 5.99 -14.45 -38.06
CA TRP A 231 5.73 -14.24 -39.49
C TRP A 231 6.25 -12.85 -39.91
N PRO A 232 7.04 -12.73 -40.99
CA PRO A 232 7.57 -11.45 -41.42
C PRO A 232 6.48 -10.43 -41.77
N SER A 233 6.74 -9.15 -41.46
CA SER A 233 5.89 -8.02 -41.81
C SER A 233 6.60 -7.10 -42.81
N TYR A 234 5.83 -6.23 -43.47
CA TYR A 234 6.37 -5.11 -44.23
C TYR A 234 7.15 -4.16 -43.31
N ALA A 235 7.85 -3.19 -43.90
CA ALA A 235 8.65 -2.19 -43.17
C ALA A 235 7.82 -1.31 -42.21
N ASP A 236 6.49 -1.36 -42.31
CA ASP A 236 5.55 -0.71 -41.38
C ASP A 236 5.41 -1.45 -40.04
N GLY A 237 5.92 -2.68 -39.94
CA GLY A 237 5.90 -3.49 -38.72
C GLY A 237 4.52 -4.02 -38.32
N VAL A 238 3.49 -3.79 -39.14
CA VAL A 238 2.08 -4.11 -38.80
C VAL A 238 1.45 -4.98 -39.88
N THR A 239 1.77 -4.77 -41.16
CA THR A 239 1.18 -5.54 -42.24
C THR A 239 1.98 -6.83 -42.47
N PRO A 240 1.39 -8.04 -42.35
CA PRO A 240 2.11 -9.28 -42.60
C PRO A 240 2.41 -9.48 -44.09
N LEU A 241 3.53 -10.13 -44.40
CA LEU A 241 3.86 -10.51 -45.78
C LEU A 241 2.82 -11.51 -46.34
N PRO A 242 2.41 -11.38 -47.61
CA PRO A 242 1.62 -12.39 -48.29
C PRO A 242 2.30 -13.75 -48.25
N VAL A 243 1.48 -14.81 -48.18
CA VAL A 243 1.95 -16.19 -48.21
C VAL A 243 1.97 -16.69 -49.65
N LEU A 244 3.10 -17.25 -50.06
CA LEU A 244 3.21 -17.98 -51.32
C LEU A 244 2.50 -19.34 -51.22
N PRO A 245 2.15 -19.98 -52.36
CA PRO A 245 1.51 -21.29 -52.36
C PRO A 245 2.33 -22.41 -51.68
N ASP A 246 3.64 -22.21 -51.54
CA ASP A 246 4.55 -23.11 -50.83
C ASP A 246 4.59 -22.85 -49.30
N GLY A 247 3.78 -21.92 -48.80
CA GLY A 247 3.73 -21.55 -47.39
C GLY A 247 4.87 -20.64 -46.95
N SER A 248 5.71 -20.15 -47.88
CA SER A 248 6.79 -19.22 -47.57
C SER A 248 6.31 -17.75 -47.66
N PRO A 249 6.95 -16.81 -46.94
CA PRO A 249 6.63 -15.38 -47.04
C PRO A 249 7.14 -14.78 -48.36
N ASP A 250 6.31 -13.96 -49.00
CA ASP A 250 6.63 -13.27 -50.25
C ASP A 250 7.61 -12.11 -50.02
N TRP A 251 8.90 -12.43 -50.00
CA TRP A 251 9.97 -11.45 -49.86
C TRP A 251 10.05 -10.47 -51.02
N ASN A 252 9.56 -10.82 -52.21
CA ASN A 252 9.54 -9.89 -53.34
C ASN A 252 8.51 -8.78 -53.10
N ALA A 253 7.40 -9.10 -52.42
CA ALA A 253 6.42 -8.10 -51.99
C ALA A 253 7.02 -7.09 -51.00
N TYR A 254 7.96 -7.50 -50.13
CA TYR A 254 8.63 -6.59 -49.20
C TYR A 254 9.39 -5.47 -49.91
N TYR A 255 10.07 -5.77 -51.02
CA TYR A 255 10.83 -4.77 -51.78
C TYR A 255 9.97 -3.96 -52.75
N THR A 256 8.94 -4.59 -53.32
CA THR A 256 8.13 -3.96 -54.39
C THR A 256 6.87 -3.28 -53.88
N GLY A 257 6.44 -3.58 -52.65
CA GLY A 257 5.20 -3.08 -52.06
C GLY A 257 3.93 -3.75 -52.60
N TYR A 258 4.04 -4.69 -53.54
CA TYR A 258 2.91 -5.39 -54.16
C TYR A 258 3.13 -6.91 -54.12
N PRO A 259 2.09 -7.72 -53.87
CA PRO A 259 2.20 -9.19 -53.94
C PRO A 259 2.71 -9.66 -55.30
N SER A 260 3.70 -10.55 -55.32
CA SER A 260 4.27 -11.10 -56.56
C SER A 260 3.33 -12.10 -57.25
N VAL A 261 2.41 -12.69 -56.49
CA VAL A 261 1.33 -13.54 -56.99
C VAL A 261 0.02 -12.79 -56.82
N GLN A 262 -0.70 -12.56 -57.91
CA GLN A 262 -2.06 -12.03 -57.82
C GLN A 262 -2.94 -13.07 -57.11
N PRO A 263 -3.63 -12.71 -56.02
CA PRO A 263 -4.55 -13.63 -55.37
C PRO A 263 -5.62 -14.05 -56.38
N GLN A 264 -5.75 -15.35 -56.64
CA GLN A 264 -7.03 -15.86 -57.13
C GLN A 264 -8.09 -15.52 -56.05
N PRO A 265 -9.29 -15.06 -56.43
CA PRO A 265 -10.30 -14.64 -55.45
C PRO A 265 -10.65 -15.81 -54.53
N GLN A 266 -10.09 -15.79 -53.31
CA GLN A 266 -10.54 -16.62 -52.21
C GLN A 266 -11.93 -16.12 -51.76
N PRO A 267 -12.87 -17.02 -51.44
CA PRO A 267 -14.17 -16.63 -50.91
C PRO A 267 -13.97 -15.84 -49.61
N GLN A 268 -14.53 -14.63 -49.58
CA GLN A 268 -14.52 -13.75 -48.42
C GLN A 268 -15.08 -14.47 -47.19
N PRO A 269 -14.42 -14.38 -46.01
CA PRO A 269 -15.07 -14.75 -44.77
C PRO A 269 -16.25 -13.79 -44.52
N GLN A 270 -17.44 -14.38 -44.34
CA GLN A 270 -18.69 -13.66 -44.07
C GLN A 270 -18.53 -12.70 -42.88
N GLN A 271 -18.71 -11.41 -43.14
CA GLN A 271 -19.00 -10.42 -42.10
C GLN A 271 -20.33 -10.81 -41.42
N PRO A 272 -20.45 -10.73 -40.08
CA PRO A 272 -21.73 -10.85 -39.41
C PRO A 272 -22.67 -9.73 -39.89
N GLN A 273 -23.76 -10.10 -40.55
CA GLN A 273 -24.80 -9.18 -40.98
C GLN A 273 -25.40 -8.48 -39.75
N GLN A 274 -25.40 -7.14 -39.77
CA GLN A 274 -26.23 -6.31 -38.93
C GLN A 274 -27.69 -6.71 -39.14
N GLN A 275 -28.28 -7.32 -38.11
CA GLN A 275 -29.70 -7.63 -38.06
C GLN A 275 -30.48 -6.32 -37.85
N ALA A 276 -31.43 -6.09 -38.75
CA ALA A 276 -32.29 -4.94 -38.80
C ALA A 276 -33.07 -4.72 -37.48
N ALA A 277 -33.22 -3.44 -37.13
CA ALA A 277 -33.98 -2.96 -35.99
C ALA A 277 -35.46 -3.42 -36.06
N LEU A 278 -35.92 -4.04 -34.98
CA LEU A 278 -37.34 -4.19 -34.63
C LEU A 278 -37.67 -3.24 -33.47
N PRO A 279 -38.94 -2.77 -33.34
CA PRO A 279 -39.27 -1.62 -32.51
C PRO A 279 -39.09 -1.89 -31.01
N VAL A 280 -38.60 -0.88 -30.30
CA VAL A 280 -38.49 -0.85 -28.83
C VAL A 280 -39.87 -1.00 -28.20
N ALA A 281 -40.10 -2.13 -27.52
CA ALA A 281 -41.20 -2.29 -26.58
C ALA A 281 -40.80 -1.71 -25.21
N SER A 282 -41.76 -1.02 -24.59
CA SER A 282 -41.67 -0.26 -23.35
C SER A 282 -41.09 -1.03 -22.16
N ALA A 283 -40.35 -0.32 -21.31
CA ALA A 283 -39.72 -0.83 -20.09
C ALA A 283 -40.73 -1.51 -19.12
N PRO A 284 -40.39 -2.67 -18.52
CA PRO A 284 -41.15 -3.22 -17.40
C PRO A 284 -40.88 -2.41 -16.12
N GLN A 285 -41.97 -2.00 -15.48
CA GLN A 285 -42.01 -1.39 -14.15
C GLN A 285 -41.45 -2.34 -13.07
N PRO A 286 -40.90 -1.83 -11.96
CA PRO A 286 -40.46 -2.65 -10.83
C PRO A 286 -41.66 -3.31 -10.12
N PHE A 287 -41.57 -4.61 -9.89
CA PHE A 287 -42.60 -5.41 -9.22
C PHE A 287 -42.73 -5.01 -7.74
N GLN A 288 -43.97 -4.73 -7.33
CA GLN A 288 -44.38 -4.59 -5.94
C GLN A 288 -44.43 -5.97 -5.27
N THR A 289 -43.85 -6.07 -4.08
CA THR A 289 -43.92 -7.25 -3.22
C THR A 289 -45.31 -7.39 -2.58
N ALA A 290 -46.03 -8.45 -2.94
CA ALA A 290 -47.26 -8.85 -2.26
C ALA A 290 -46.95 -9.90 -1.17
N PRO A 291 -47.58 -9.84 0.02
CA PRO A 291 -47.41 -10.83 1.08
C PRO A 291 -48.22 -12.11 0.81
N PHE A 292 -47.63 -13.26 1.15
CA PHE A 292 -48.22 -14.59 0.96
C PHE A 292 -49.35 -14.89 1.98
N PRO A 293 -50.38 -15.66 1.59
CA PRO A 293 -51.43 -16.12 2.50
C PRO A 293 -51.05 -17.42 3.24
N VAL A 294 -51.52 -17.52 4.48
CA VAL A 294 -51.39 -18.67 5.40
C VAL A 294 -52.57 -19.64 5.22
N ALA A 295 -52.32 -20.96 5.16
CA ALA A 295 -53.30 -22.03 5.45
C ALA A 295 -52.59 -23.41 5.59
N PRO A 296 -53.21 -24.50 6.11
CA PRO A 296 -53.19 -24.94 7.52
C PRO A 296 -52.67 -26.39 7.75
N GLU A 297 -52.36 -26.77 9.01
CA GLU A 297 -52.24 -28.17 9.50
C GLU A 297 -53.61 -28.91 9.50
N PRO A 298 -53.78 -30.23 9.83
CA PRO A 298 -52.91 -31.36 10.25
C PRO A 298 -53.09 -32.63 9.33
N TYR A 299 -52.46 -33.83 9.46
CA TYR A 299 -52.62 -34.93 10.46
C TYR A 299 -51.52 -36.02 10.33
N ALA A 300 -51.33 -36.76 11.43
CA ALA A 300 -50.37 -37.83 11.69
C ALA A 300 -50.60 -39.16 10.94
N GLN A 301 -49.53 -39.92 10.66
CA GLN A 301 -49.40 -41.37 10.88
C GLN A 301 -47.94 -41.83 10.66
N GLY A 302 -47.36 -42.55 11.63
CA GLY A 302 -45.98 -43.07 11.58
C GLY A 302 -45.83 -44.35 10.76
N HIS A 303 -44.59 -44.84 10.58
CA HIS A 303 -44.16 -46.25 10.45
C HIS A 303 -42.60 -46.36 10.31
N PRO A 304 -41.98 -47.54 10.55
CA PRO A 304 -40.65 -47.68 11.18
C PRO A 304 -39.44 -47.89 10.25
N VAL A 305 -38.23 -47.81 10.84
CA VAL A 305 -36.89 -47.88 10.24
C VAL A 305 -36.43 -49.33 9.97
N PRO A 306 -35.78 -49.67 8.83
CA PRO A 306 -35.19 -51.00 8.58
C PRO A 306 -33.70 -51.13 9.04
N PRO A 307 -33.22 -52.34 9.38
CA PRO A 307 -31.86 -52.59 9.86
C PRO A 307 -30.81 -52.89 8.76
N VAL A 308 -29.54 -52.68 9.13
CA VAL A 308 -28.31 -52.82 8.31
C VAL A 308 -27.85 -54.28 8.19
N PRO A 309 -27.47 -54.79 7.00
CA PRO A 309 -26.86 -56.11 6.84
C PRO A 309 -25.32 -56.13 7.04
N GLN A 310 -24.83 -57.11 7.81
CA GLN A 310 -23.41 -57.49 7.91
C GLN A 310 -23.01 -58.43 6.74
N ALA A 311 -21.78 -58.31 6.25
CA ALA A 311 -21.21 -59.14 5.19
C ALA A 311 -20.37 -60.31 5.75
N PRO A 312 -20.47 -61.54 5.19
CA PRO A 312 -19.59 -62.67 5.49
C PRO A 312 -18.43 -62.88 4.50
N ASP A 313 -17.49 -63.70 4.95
CA ASP A 313 -16.11 -63.96 4.50
C ASP A 313 -15.84 -64.41 3.04
N ALA A 314 -14.56 -64.22 2.67
CA ALA A 314 -13.92 -64.41 1.39
C ALA A 314 -13.73 -65.86 0.89
N PRO A 315 -13.48 -66.03 -0.42
CA PRO A 315 -12.57 -67.05 -0.94
C PRO A 315 -11.41 -66.48 -1.79
N ALA A 316 -10.35 -67.30 -1.87
CA ALA A 316 -8.98 -66.97 -2.27
C ALA A 316 -8.66 -66.95 -3.78
N ALA A 317 -7.48 -66.37 -4.05
CA ALA A 317 -6.48 -66.66 -5.11
C ALA A 317 -6.58 -65.92 -6.47
N TYR A 318 -5.51 -65.15 -6.79
CA TYR A 318 -4.72 -65.09 -8.05
C TYR A 318 -3.65 -63.94 -7.95
N PRO A 319 -2.63 -63.84 -8.83
CA PRO A 319 -1.26 -64.37 -8.73
C PRO A 319 -0.16 -63.30 -8.44
N PRO A 320 1.13 -63.68 -8.22
CA PRO A 320 2.19 -62.73 -7.84
C PRO A 320 2.72 -61.85 -9.00
N ALA A 321 3.19 -60.66 -8.63
CA ALA A 321 3.65 -59.58 -9.50
C ALA A 321 5.02 -59.84 -10.19
N PRO A 322 5.29 -59.20 -11.35
CA PRO A 322 6.52 -59.40 -12.12
C PRO A 322 7.76 -58.71 -11.49
N PRO A 323 8.97 -59.27 -11.69
CA PRO A 323 10.20 -58.71 -11.13
C PRO A 323 10.72 -57.48 -11.92
N TYR A 324 11.32 -56.54 -11.19
CA TYR A 324 11.97 -55.33 -11.72
C TYR A 324 13.28 -55.63 -12.46
N PRO A 325 13.65 -54.84 -13.49
CA PRO A 325 14.89 -55.01 -14.25
C PRO A 325 16.15 -54.59 -13.46
N PRO A 326 17.30 -55.24 -13.74
CA PRO A 326 18.57 -55.01 -13.04
C PRO A 326 19.24 -53.68 -13.43
N GLN A 327 20.01 -53.12 -12.49
CA GLN A 327 20.93 -51.99 -12.69
C GLN A 327 22.18 -52.40 -13.47
#